data_AF-A0A2G8RP04-F1
#
_entry.id   AF-A0A2G8RP04-F1
#
_cell.length_a   1.000
_cell.length_b   1.000
_cell.length_c   1.000
_cell.angle_alpha   90.00
_cell.angle_beta   90.00
_cell.angle_gamma   90.00
#
_symmetry.space_group_name_H-M   'P 1'
#
loop_
_entity.id
_entity.type
_entity.pdbx_description
1 polymer ?
#
loop_
_entity_poly.entity_id
_entity_poly.type
_entity_poly.pdbx_seq_one_letter_code
_entity_poly.pdbx_strand_id
1 'polypeptide(L)'
;MNNLAPEWLPPEWADWSLPDPKAEDEQLKKEFTDEQRAEAWNKAAQAVKTHHDELVEQWQKAMDSVLVYAGLSSAVLTAFNVQSYQLLQPDPSDPMLATLQQISAQLDSFSVNPTFINSTRPARSPDQLQPPFRASPSAVWINTL
;
A
#
# COMPACT_ATOMS: atom_id res chain seq x y z
N MET A 1 -33.94 25.75 53.58
CA MET A 1 -32.81 24.82 53.39
C MET A 1 -31.71 25.65 52.74
N ASN A 2 -30.76 26.11 53.54
CA ASN A 2 -29.74 27.06 53.08
C ASN A 2 -28.66 26.26 52.35
N ASN A 3 -28.49 26.53 51.05
CA ASN A 3 -27.39 25.99 50.26
C ASN A 3 -26.10 26.62 50.78
N LEU A 4 -25.35 25.86 51.59
CA LEU A 4 -24.00 26.24 51.99
C LEU A 4 -23.10 26.09 50.76
N ALA A 5 -22.71 27.22 50.17
CA ALA A 5 -21.66 27.29 49.17
C ALA A 5 -20.39 26.57 49.69
N PRO A 6 -19.79 25.66 48.93
CA PRO A 6 -18.61 24.90 49.38
C PRO A 6 -17.43 25.80 49.78
N GLU A 7 -16.69 25.46 50.83
CA GLU A 7 -15.64 26.31 51.42
C GLU A 7 -14.43 26.58 50.49
N TRP A 8 -14.29 25.80 49.42
CA TRP A 8 -13.28 25.99 48.36
C TRP A 8 -13.70 27.01 47.30
N LEU A 9 -14.82 27.71 47.51
CA LEU A 9 -15.30 28.81 46.70
C LEU A 9 -14.57 30.13 46.99
N PRO A 10 -13.72 30.68 46.07
CA PRO A 10 -13.46 32.10 46.06
C PRO A 10 -14.76 32.93 46.23
N PRO A 11 -14.74 33.98 47.06
CA PRO A 11 -15.96 34.69 47.47
C PRO A 11 -16.72 35.34 46.30
N GLU A 12 -16.04 35.58 45.18
CA GLU A 12 -16.58 36.20 43.96
C GLU A 12 -17.56 35.34 43.16
N TRP A 13 -17.62 34.03 43.41
CA TRP A 13 -18.59 33.13 42.75
C TRP A 13 -19.50 32.41 43.75
N ALA A 14 -19.49 32.84 45.01
CA ALA A 14 -20.47 32.43 46.01
C ALA A 14 -21.91 32.85 45.63
N ASP A 15 -22.04 33.91 44.83
CA ASP A 15 -23.31 34.43 44.29
C ASP A 15 -23.65 33.88 42.88
N TRP A 16 -22.77 33.04 42.31
CA TRP A 16 -22.97 32.53 40.96
C TRP A 16 -24.02 31.43 40.95
N SER A 17 -25.15 31.69 40.28
CA SER A 17 -26.21 30.72 40.00
C SER A 17 -26.19 30.33 38.53
N LEU A 18 -26.48 29.05 38.24
CA LEU A 18 -26.65 28.60 36.86
C LEU A 18 -27.79 29.41 36.21
N PRO A 19 -27.52 30.18 35.15
CA PRO A 19 -28.56 30.93 34.46
C PRO A 19 -29.62 30.00 33.86
N ASP A 20 -30.88 30.43 33.85
CA ASP A 20 -31.94 29.68 33.17
C ASP A 20 -31.77 29.83 31.65
N PRO A 21 -31.59 28.75 30.88
CA PRO A 21 -31.34 28.81 29.44
C PRO A 21 -32.37 29.62 28.66
N LYS A 22 -33.63 29.64 29.13
CA LYS A 22 -34.70 30.39 28.45
C LYS A 22 -34.64 31.88 28.74
N ALA A 23 -34.16 32.27 29.93
CA ALA A 23 -34.03 33.68 30.32
C ALA A 23 -32.87 34.34 29.55
N GLU A 24 -31.79 33.61 29.32
CA GLU A 24 -30.65 34.07 28.50
C GLU A 24 -31.04 34.26 27.04
N ASP A 25 -31.79 33.32 26.45
CA ASP A 25 -32.30 33.42 25.08
C ASP A 25 -33.19 34.66 24.88
N GLU A 26 -34.00 35.01 25.90
CA GLU A 26 -34.87 36.18 25.86
C GLU A 26 -34.09 37.50 26.02
N GLN A 27 -33.04 37.49 26.84
CA GLN A 27 -32.09 38.62 26.96
C GLN A 27 -31.31 38.83 25.66
N LEU A 28 -30.77 37.77 25.06
CA LEU A 28 -30.06 37.81 23.78
C LEU A 28 -30.94 38.32 22.64
N LYS A 29 -32.23 37.94 22.62
CA LYS A 29 -33.20 38.45 21.64
C LYS A 29 -33.56 39.92 21.87
N LYS A 30 -33.52 40.40 23.12
CA LYS A 30 -33.72 41.82 23.46
C LYS A 30 -32.49 42.68 23.11
N GLU A 31 -31.30 42.13 23.29
CA GLU A 31 -30.05 42.86 23.16
C GLU A 31 -29.53 42.89 21.71
N PHE A 32 -29.81 41.85 20.93
CA PHE A 32 -29.40 41.76 19.53
C PHE A 32 -30.60 41.61 18.59
N THR A 33 -30.73 42.56 17.66
CA THR A 33 -31.73 42.51 16.58
C THR A 33 -31.55 41.24 15.75
N ASP A 34 -32.65 40.69 15.22
CA ASP A 34 -32.62 39.48 14.38
C ASP A 34 -31.63 39.60 13.21
N GLU A 35 -31.48 40.80 12.65
CA GLU A 35 -30.53 41.14 11.57
C GLU A 35 -29.07 40.97 12.01
N GLN A 36 -28.70 41.42 13.21
CA GLN A 36 -27.34 41.30 13.75
C GLN A 36 -26.98 39.84 14.03
N ARG A 37 -27.95 39.05 14.53
CA ARG A 37 -27.76 37.61 14.75
C ARG A 37 -27.62 36.87 13.43
N ALA A 38 -28.42 37.23 12.42
CA ALA A 38 -28.30 36.66 11.08
C ALA A 38 -26.95 37.02 10.42
N GLU A 39 -26.46 38.24 10.61
CA GLU A 39 -25.14 38.67 10.13
C GLU A 39 -24.01 37.92 10.84
N ALA A 40 -24.07 37.77 12.16
CA ALA A 40 -23.10 36.99 12.93
C ALA A 40 -23.09 35.52 12.51
N TRP A 41 -24.26 34.92 12.30
CA TRP A 41 -24.38 33.55 11.77
C TRP A 41 -23.82 33.43 10.36
N ASN A 42 -24.09 34.39 9.47
CA ASN A 42 -23.53 34.40 8.13
C ASN A 42 -22.01 34.52 8.16
N LYS A 43 -21.46 35.40 9.00
CA LYS A 43 -20.00 35.55 9.17
C LYS A 43 -19.37 34.26 9.69
N ALA A 44 -19.97 33.63 10.70
CA ALA A 44 -19.50 32.35 11.22
C ALA A 44 -19.58 31.23 10.16
N ALA A 45 -20.70 31.12 9.45
CA ALA A 45 -20.89 30.15 8.39
C ALA A 45 -19.91 30.37 7.23
N GLN A 46 -19.64 31.62 6.88
CA GLN A 46 -18.68 31.98 5.84
C GLN A 46 -17.25 31.63 6.26
N ALA A 47 -16.85 31.93 7.50
CA ALA A 47 -15.53 31.56 8.01
C ALA A 47 -15.33 30.03 8.01
N VAL A 48 -16.33 29.28 8.47
CA VAL A 48 -16.31 27.81 8.43
C VAL A 48 -16.21 27.33 6.98
N LYS A 49 -17.01 27.88 6.07
CA LYS A 49 -17.00 27.50 4.67
C LYS A 49 -15.64 27.76 4.02
N THR A 50 -15.04 28.93 4.22
CA THR A 50 -13.71 29.27 3.68
C THR A 50 -12.65 28.29 4.18
N HIS A 51 -12.62 27.97 5.47
CA HIS A 51 -11.69 26.97 6.00
C HIS A 51 -11.89 25.58 5.38
N HIS A 52 -13.15 25.15 5.19
CA HIS A 52 -13.42 23.86 4.57
C HIS A 52 -13.04 23.84 3.09
N ASP A 53 -13.31 24.91 2.36
CA ASP A 53 -12.95 25.03 0.94
C ASP A 53 -11.41 24.99 0.77
N GLU A 54 -10.66 25.71 1.62
CA GLU A 54 -9.19 25.67 1.63
C GLU A 54 -8.64 24.28 1.94
N LEU A 55 -9.23 23.59 2.93
CA LEU A 55 -8.86 22.21 3.25
C LEU A 55 -9.13 21.29 2.06
N VAL A 56 -10.34 21.33 1.47
CA VAL A 56 -10.67 20.50 0.31
C VAL A 56 -9.69 20.74 -0.84
N GLU A 57 -9.33 21.99 -1.12
CA GLU A 57 -8.33 22.31 -2.15
C GLU A 57 -6.94 21.73 -1.83
N GLN A 58 -6.49 21.84 -0.58
CA GLN A 58 -5.21 21.25 -0.16
C GLN A 58 -5.20 19.73 -0.27
N TRP A 59 -6.29 19.08 0.16
CA TRP A 59 -6.44 17.63 0.08
C TRP A 59 -6.50 17.16 -1.37
N GLN A 60 -7.15 17.92 -2.26
CA GLN A 60 -7.16 17.63 -3.69
C GLN A 60 -5.74 17.68 -4.28
N LYS A 61 -4.96 18.73 -3.98
CA LYS A 61 -3.56 18.84 -4.42
C LYS A 61 -2.68 17.71 -3.88
N ALA A 62 -2.89 17.33 -2.61
CA ALA A 62 -2.17 16.21 -2.01
C ALA A 62 -2.54 14.88 -2.70
N MET A 63 -3.82 14.67 -3.02
CA MET A 63 -4.29 13.48 -3.74
C MET A 63 -3.66 13.39 -5.14
N ASP A 64 -3.63 14.49 -5.89
CA ASP A 64 -2.99 14.52 -7.22
C ASP A 64 -1.51 14.10 -7.13
N SER A 65 -0.79 14.57 -6.12
CA SER A 65 0.61 14.20 -5.88
C SER A 65 0.78 12.72 -5.54
N VAL A 66 -0.04 12.19 -4.62
CA VAL A 66 0.00 10.78 -4.22
C VAL A 66 -0.38 9.88 -5.41
N LEU A 67 -1.37 10.26 -6.22
CA LEU A 67 -1.79 9.50 -7.40
C LEU A 67 -0.69 9.44 -8.47
N VAL A 68 0.02 10.55 -8.71
CA VAL A 68 1.19 10.55 -9.61
C VAL A 68 2.29 9.62 -9.08
N TYR A 69 2.58 9.69 -7.79
CA TYR A 69 3.59 8.82 -7.17
C TYR A 69 3.18 7.35 -7.21
N ALA A 70 1.90 7.05 -6.93
CA ALA A 70 1.34 5.70 -6.99
C ALA A 70 1.35 5.14 -8.41
N GLY A 71 1.01 5.95 -9.42
CA GLY A 71 1.08 5.58 -10.83
C GLY A 71 2.50 5.26 -11.27
N LEU A 72 3.46 6.12 -10.94
CA LEU A 72 4.88 5.90 -11.23
C LEU A 72 5.41 4.64 -10.52
N SER A 73 5.08 4.47 -9.25
CA SER A 73 5.47 3.30 -8.45
C SER A 73 4.85 2.02 -9.00
N SER A 74 3.59 2.06 -9.45
CA SER A 74 2.92 0.91 -10.08
C SER A 74 3.55 0.54 -11.42
N ALA A 75 3.98 1.52 -12.22
CA ALA A 75 4.69 1.28 -13.46
C ALA A 75 6.05 0.61 -13.20
N VAL A 76 6.82 1.12 -12.23
CA VAL A 76 8.11 0.53 -11.81
C VAL A 76 7.90 -0.88 -11.27
N LEU A 77 6.91 -1.09 -10.40
CA LEU A 77 6.57 -2.40 -9.84
C LEU A 77 6.18 -3.39 -10.94
N THR A 78 5.35 -2.97 -11.90
CA THR A 78 4.95 -3.82 -13.04
C THR A 78 6.18 -4.21 -13.88
N ALA A 79 7.06 -3.26 -14.20
CA ALA A 79 8.28 -3.56 -14.95
C ALA A 79 9.21 -4.52 -14.19
N PHE A 80 9.37 -4.32 -12.89
CA PHE A 80 10.14 -5.22 -12.03
C PHE A 80 9.51 -6.61 -11.93
N ASN A 81 8.18 -6.69 -11.83
CA ASN A 81 7.43 -7.94 -11.77
C ASN A 81 7.54 -8.73 -13.09
N VAL A 82 7.46 -8.06 -14.24
CA VAL A 82 7.70 -8.68 -15.56
C VAL A 82 9.10 -9.30 -15.66
N GLN A 83 10.13 -8.59 -15.21
CA GLN A 83 11.51 -9.11 -15.19
C GLN A 83 11.69 -10.23 -14.16
N SER A 84 11.07 -10.09 -12.98
CA SER A 84 11.15 -11.09 -11.90
C SER A 84 10.45 -12.40 -12.28
N TYR A 85 9.40 -12.35 -13.10
CA TYR A 85 8.80 -13.56 -13.67
C TYR A 85 9.74 -14.33 -14.59
N GLN A 86 10.64 -13.66 -15.30
CA GLN A 86 11.64 -14.36 -16.12
C GLN A 86 12.60 -15.18 -15.26
N LEU A 87 12.89 -14.74 -14.03
CA LEU A 87 13.69 -15.50 -13.06
C LEU A 87 12.96 -16.74 -12.49
N LEU A 88 11.63 -16.76 -12.60
CA LEU A 88 10.77 -17.90 -12.25
C LEU A 88 10.49 -18.81 -13.45
N GLN A 89 11.05 -18.51 -14.62
CA GLN A 89 10.98 -19.41 -15.76
C GLN A 89 12.26 -20.25 -15.82
N PRO A 90 12.16 -21.53 -16.25
CA PRO A 90 13.34 -22.30 -16.56
C PRO A 90 14.18 -21.53 -17.56
N ASP A 91 15.46 -21.34 -17.21
CA ASP A 91 16.45 -20.77 -18.11
C ASP A 91 16.29 -21.52 -19.45
N PRO A 92 16.12 -20.80 -20.57
CA PRO A 92 16.07 -21.42 -21.89
C PRO A 92 17.47 -21.91 -22.30
N SER A 93 18.21 -22.52 -21.36
CA SER A 93 19.35 -23.36 -21.67
C SER A 93 18.82 -24.43 -22.61
N ASP A 94 19.22 -24.27 -23.87
CA ASP A 94 18.62 -24.91 -25.00
C ASP A 94 18.56 -26.43 -24.73
N PRO A 95 17.37 -27.04 -24.57
CA PRO A 95 17.27 -28.49 -24.44
C PRO A 95 18.01 -29.21 -25.56
N MET A 96 18.15 -28.57 -26.72
CA MET A 96 19.00 -29.06 -27.80
C MET A 96 20.48 -29.10 -27.42
N LEU A 97 21.03 -28.09 -26.74
CA LEU A 97 22.44 -28.10 -26.32
C LEU A 97 22.72 -29.23 -25.32
N ALA A 98 21.83 -29.43 -24.34
CA ALA A 98 21.94 -30.55 -23.39
C ALA A 98 21.84 -31.92 -24.10
N THR A 99 20.93 -32.03 -25.07
CA THR A 99 20.77 -33.23 -25.90
C THR A 99 22.00 -33.47 -26.79
N LEU A 100 22.55 -32.44 -27.42
CA LEU A 100 23.73 -32.51 -28.27
C LEU A 100 24.97 -32.93 -27.47
N GLN A 101 25.14 -32.40 -26.26
CA GLN A 101 26.21 -32.83 -25.34
C GLN A 101 26.04 -34.30 -24.93
N GLN A 102 24.81 -34.77 -24.71
CA GLN A 102 24.54 -36.17 -24.41
C GLN A 102 24.86 -37.09 -25.61
N ILE A 103 24.48 -36.70 -26.83
CA ILE A 103 24.77 -37.46 -28.04
C ILE A 103 26.29 -37.53 -28.25
N SER A 104 27.00 -36.41 -28.09
CA SER A 104 28.46 -36.37 -28.17
C SER A 104 29.12 -37.31 -27.14
N ALA A 105 28.67 -37.27 -25.88
CA ALA A 105 29.21 -38.13 -24.83
C ALA A 105 28.87 -39.62 -25.02
N GLN A 106 27.75 -39.95 -25.66
CA GLN A 106 27.41 -41.32 -26.04
C GLN A 106 28.31 -41.80 -27.18
N LEU A 107 28.52 -40.97 -28.20
CA LEU A 107 29.39 -41.28 -29.33
C LEU A 107 30.84 -41.52 -28.90
N ASP A 108 31.34 -40.73 -27.95
CA ASP A 108 32.70 -40.86 -27.38
C ASP A 108 32.86 -42.14 -26.53
N SER A 109 31.76 -42.68 -26.00
CA SER A 109 31.78 -43.85 -25.10
C SER A 109 31.74 -45.21 -25.81
N PHE A 110 31.62 -45.20 -27.14
CA PHE A 110 31.66 -46.42 -27.94
C PHE A 110 33.09 -46.97 -28.01
N SER A 111 33.27 -48.17 -27.48
CA SER A 111 34.49 -48.94 -27.66
C SER A 111 34.24 -50.00 -28.74
N VAL A 112 35.03 -49.94 -29.81
CA VAL A 112 34.92 -50.85 -30.95
C VAL A 112 35.94 -51.97 -30.80
N ASN A 113 35.46 -53.18 -30.58
CA ASN A 113 36.26 -54.40 -30.64
C ASN A 113 35.93 -55.16 -31.93
N PRO A 114 36.80 -56.07 -32.43
CA PRO A 114 36.63 -56.71 -33.75
C PRO A 114 35.32 -57.49 -33.93
N THR A 115 34.68 -57.89 -32.83
CA THR A 115 33.48 -58.74 -32.81
C THR A 115 32.25 -58.07 -32.21
N PHE A 116 32.39 -56.91 -31.57
CA PHE A 116 31.27 -56.19 -30.96
C PHE A 116 31.58 -54.70 -30.73
N ILE A 117 30.53 -53.89 -30.69
CA ILE A 117 30.59 -52.49 -30.26
C ILE A 117 29.91 -52.41 -28.90
N ASN A 118 30.61 -51.88 -27.89
CA ASN A 118 30.06 -51.70 -26.55
C ASN A 118 29.95 -50.22 -26.20
N SER A 119 28.84 -49.82 -25.58
CA SER A 119 28.69 -48.48 -25.00
C SER A 119 28.96 -48.56 -23.52
N THR A 120 29.95 -47.81 -23.04
CA THR A 120 30.29 -47.76 -21.61
C THR A 120 29.40 -46.80 -20.82
N ARG A 121 28.54 -46.03 -21.51
CA ARG A 121 27.61 -45.10 -20.87
C ARG A 121 26.15 -45.50 -21.12
N PRO A 122 25.32 -45.57 -20.07
CA PRO A 122 23.90 -45.84 -20.22
C PRO A 122 23.18 -44.66 -20.88
N ALA A 123 22.10 -44.95 -21.62
CA ALA A 123 21.21 -43.93 -22.15
C ALA A 123 20.51 -43.20 -20.98
N ARG A 124 20.65 -41.86 -20.92
CA ARG A 124 19.92 -41.04 -19.94
C ARG A 124 18.48 -40.83 -20.40
N SER A 125 17.55 -40.84 -19.45
CA SER A 125 16.15 -40.50 -19.72
C SER A 125 15.98 -39.00 -19.92
N PRO A 126 14.92 -38.55 -20.63
CA PRO A 126 14.62 -37.12 -20.82
C PRO A 126 14.54 -36.33 -19.50
N ASP A 127 14.01 -36.93 -18.44
CA ASP A 127 13.91 -36.33 -17.10
C ASP A 127 15.27 -36.03 -16.45
N GLN A 128 16.34 -36.67 -16.92
CA GLN A 128 17.71 -36.41 -16.45
C GLN A 128 18.42 -35.30 -17.26
N LEU A 129 17.90 -34.96 -18.44
CA LEU A 129 18.46 -33.92 -19.31
C LEU A 129 17.94 -32.54 -18.95
N GLN A 130 16.69 -32.47 -18.51
CA GLN A 130 16.09 -31.30 -17.90
C GLN A 130 15.57 -31.67 -16.51
N PRO A 131 16.32 -31.37 -15.44
CA PRO A 131 15.77 -31.50 -14.10
C PRO A 131 14.53 -30.59 -13.98
N PRO A 132 13.53 -30.96 -13.15
CA PRO A 132 12.37 -30.13 -12.92
C PRO A 132 12.80 -28.75 -12.46
N PHE A 133 12.20 -27.72 -13.05
CA PHE A 133 12.55 -26.34 -12.76
C PHE A 133 12.48 -26.07 -11.26
N ARG A 134 13.58 -25.57 -10.71
CA ARG A 134 13.64 -24.98 -9.37
C ARG A 134 14.12 -23.55 -9.52
N ALA A 135 13.24 -22.61 -9.22
CA ALA A 135 13.61 -21.21 -9.05
C ALA A 135 14.65 -21.07 -7.92
N SER A 136 15.59 -20.14 -8.08
CA SER A 136 16.51 -19.77 -7.00
C SER A 136 15.71 -19.29 -5.78
N PRO A 137 16.10 -19.63 -4.54
CA PRO A 137 15.45 -19.13 -3.33
C PRO A 137 15.32 -17.60 -3.31
N SER A 138 16.29 -16.88 -3.86
CA SER A 138 16.26 -15.42 -4.00
C SER A 138 15.17 -14.94 -4.96
N ALA A 139 14.95 -15.63 -6.08
CA ALA A 139 13.89 -15.32 -7.03
C ALA A 139 12.50 -15.61 -6.46
N VAL A 140 12.37 -16.66 -5.64
CA VAL A 140 11.13 -16.94 -4.90
C VAL A 140 10.85 -15.80 -3.92
N TRP A 141 11.83 -15.40 -3.11
CA TRP A 141 11.67 -14.34 -2.10
C TRP A 141 11.26 -13.00 -2.69
N ILE A 142 11.83 -12.63 -3.84
CA ILE A 142 11.50 -11.39 -4.54
C ILE A 142 10.06 -11.38 -5.08
N ASN A 143 9.51 -12.54 -5.44
CA ASN A 143 8.16 -12.65 -6.01
C ASN A 143 7.07 -12.97 -4.95
N THR A 144 7.44 -13.25 -3.70
CA THR A 144 6.48 -13.57 -2.60
C THR A 144 6.13 -12.38 -1.70
N LEU A 145 6.74 -11.21 -1.93
CA LEU A 145 6.49 -9.98 -1.16
C LEU A 145 5.32 -9.17 -1.71
#